data_AF-A0A2D5YHL5-F1
#
_entry.id   AF-A0A2D5YHL5-F1
#
_cell.length_a   1.000
_cell.length_b   1.000
_cell.length_c   1.000
_cell.angle_alpha   90.00
_cell.angle_beta   90.00
_cell.angle_gamma   90.00
#
_symmetry.space_group_name_H-M   'P 1'
#
loop_
_entity.id
_entity.type
_entity.pdbx_description
1 polymer ?
#
loop_
_entity_poly.entity_id
_entity_poly.type
_entity_poly.pdbx_seq_one_letter_code
_entity_poly.pdbx_strand_id
1 'polypeptide(L)'
;MDEPQPVPLGVVKGLLEAELGNRENKHRCRDCGHFQPLPEESEEPDVEELETPEEAPVTNGEEQSGPEEAEAPEPPKGPPCNSCGSHNLDLIEQIQYEHRLALDHVRHLTRVTSEQAEGIMQAVGGLEHVDDFYAAKIADILPTHPNDVRAIFARERFSLGQEEINAIIAAVQEHTEA
;
A
#
# COMPACT_ATOMS: atom_id res chain seq x y z
N MET A 1 7.35 26.16 -5.59
CA MET A 1 6.73 24.83 -5.61
C MET A 1 7.69 24.00 -6.41
N ASP A 2 8.51 23.19 -5.76
CA ASP A 2 9.47 22.35 -6.45
C ASP A 2 8.70 21.32 -7.29
N GLU A 3 9.09 21.18 -8.55
CA GLU A 3 8.46 20.22 -9.45
C GLU A 3 8.81 18.81 -8.95
N PRO A 4 7.84 17.86 -8.91
CA PRO A 4 8.10 16.54 -8.39
C PRO A 4 9.18 15.85 -9.22
N GLN A 5 10.20 15.31 -8.56
CA GLN A 5 11.26 14.56 -9.22
C GLN A 5 10.70 13.28 -9.85
N PRO A 6 11.11 12.93 -11.07
CA PRO A 6 10.69 11.69 -11.71
C PRO A 6 11.32 10.49 -10.99
N VAL A 7 10.52 9.43 -10.80
CA VAL A 7 10.92 8.21 -10.09
C VAL A 7 10.63 7.01 -10.98
N PRO A 8 11.59 6.09 -11.17
CA PRO A 8 11.40 4.92 -12.02
C PRO A 8 10.48 3.88 -11.35
N LEU A 9 9.81 3.07 -12.15
CA LEU A 9 8.84 2.07 -11.70
C LEU A 9 9.45 1.05 -10.72
N GLY A 10 10.75 0.73 -10.85
CA GLY A 10 11.47 -0.12 -9.90
C GLY A 10 11.42 0.40 -8.46
N VAL A 11 11.57 1.73 -8.29
CA VAL A 11 11.48 2.40 -6.98
C VAL A 11 10.01 2.55 -6.56
N VAL A 12 9.13 2.97 -7.48
CA VAL A 12 7.69 3.12 -7.20
C VAL A 12 7.09 1.80 -6.71
N LYS A 13 7.51 0.66 -7.26
CA LYS A 13 7.07 -0.67 -6.83
C LYS A 13 7.33 -0.89 -5.35
N GLY A 14 8.56 -0.66 -4.90
CA GLY A 14 8.94 -0.82 -3.50
C GLY A 14 8.14 0.10 -2.57
N LEU A 15 7.94 1.36 -2.99
CA LEU A 15 7.16 2.33 -2.22
C LEU A 15 5.69 1.92 -2.09
N LEU A 16 5.05 1.51 -3.19
CA LEU A 16 3.65 1.08 -3.19
C LEU A 16 3.45 -0.24 -2.43
N GLU A 17 4.37 -1.20 -2.57
CA GLU A 17 4.29 -2.47 -1.83
C GLU A 17 4.42 -2.24 -0.32
N ALA A 18 5.35 -1.37 0.10
CA ALA A 18 5.51 -1.01 1.51
C ALA A 18 4.28 -0.28 2.07
N GLU A 19 3.76 0.72 1.35
CA GLU A 19 2.66 1.54 1.83
C GLU A 19 1.33 0.78 1.82
N LEU A 20 1.01 0.10 0.71
CA LEU A 20 -0.27 -0.58 0.55
C LEU A 20 -0.31 -1.90 1.33
N GLY A 21 0.80 -2.64 1.38
CA GLY A 21 0.90 -3.85 2.22
C GLY A 21 0.75 -3.55 3.72
N ASN A 22 1.10 -2.33 4.15
CA ASN A 22 0.85 -1.90 5.52
C ASN A 22 -0.61 -1.60 5.84
N ARG A 23 -1.41 -1.28 4.82
CA ARG A 23 -2.80 -0.81 4.96
C ARG A 23 -3.82 -1.92 4.74
N GLU A 24 -3.48 -2.94 3.97
CA GLU A 24 -4.37 -4.06 3.68
C GLU A 24 -4.65 -4.88 4.94
N ASN A 25 -5.93 -5.15 5.21
CA ASN A 25 -6.40 -6.04 6.29
C ASN A 25 -5.86 -5.67 7.69
N LYS A 26 -5.83 -4.36 8.02
CA LYS A 26 -5.44 -3.85 9.34
C LYS A 26 -6.47 -2.89 9.93
N HIS A 27 -6.54 -2.83 11.25
CA HIS A 27 -7.23 -1.77 11.98
C HIS A 27 -6.35 -0.52 12.04
N ARG A 28 -6.91 0.67 11.82
CA ARG A 28 -6.27 1.96 12.09
C ARG A 28 -6.92 2.63 13.29
N CYS A 29 -6.14 2.94 14.31
CA CYS A 29 -6.63 3.74 15.43
C CYS A 29 -6.90 5.18 15.01
N ARG A 30 -8.10 5.70 15.32
CA ARG A 30 -8.46 7.10 15.06
C ARG A 30 -7.66 8.08 15.91
N ASP A 31 -7.29 7.67 17.12
CA ASP A 31 -6.66 8.56 18.09
C ASP A 31 -5.14 8.70 17.88
N CYS A 32 -4.43 7.62 17.54
CA CYS A 32 -2.97 7.66 17.33
C CYS A 32 -2.50 7.31 15.92
N GLY A 33 -3.40 6.89 15.02
CA GLY A 33 -3.05 6.52 13.65
C GLY A 33 -2.29 5.20 13.51
N HIS A 34 -2.06 4.47 14.60
CA HIS A 34 -1.37 3.18 14.59
C HIS A 34 -2.17 2.11 13.83
N PHE A 35 -1.47 1.36 13.00
CA PHE A 35 -2.02 0.22 12.26
C PHE A 35 -1.69 -1.09 12.98
N GLN A 36 -2.69 -1.91 13.24
CA GLN A 36 -2.53 -3.23 13.85
C GLN A 36 -3.25 -4.32 13.04
N PRO A 37 -2.72 -5.55 13.00
CA PRO A 37 -3.36 -6.64 12.28
C PRO A 37 -4.79 -6.91 12.80
N LEU A 38 -5.63 -7.42 11.91
CA LEU A 38 -6.90 -8.00 12.32
C LEU A 38 -6.65 -9.20 13.26
N PRO A 39 -7.48 -9.39 14.30
CA PRO A 39 -7.50 -10.66 15.02
C PRO A 39 -7.70 -11.80 14.02
N GLU A 40 -6.94 -12.88 14.17
CA GLU A 40 -7.24 -14.12 13.43
C GLU A 40 -8.65 -14.58 13.83
N GLU A 41 -9.51 -14.93 12.87
CA GLU A 41 -10.85 -15.46 13.13
C GLU A 41 -10.73 -16.81 13.88
N SER A 42 -10.50 -16.75 15.17
CA SER A 42 -10.60 -17.89 16.08
C SER A 42 -10.90 -17.35 17.46
N GLU A 43 -12.20 -17.16 17.68
CA GLU A 43 -12.94 -17.13 18.95
C GLU A 43 -14.19 -16.33 18.62
N GLU A 44 -15.16 -17.00 17.97
CA GLU A 44 -16.55 -16.60 18.15
C GLU A 44 -16.73 -16.42 19.65
N PRO A 45 -17.21 -15.25 20.14
CA PRO A 45 -17.46 -15.14 21.56
C PRO A 45 -18.42 -16.28 21.91
N ASP A 46 -18.00 -17.13 22.85
CA ASP A 46 -18.90 -18.10 23.45
C ASP A 46 -20.12 -17.30 23.92
N VAL A 47 -21.19 -17.35 23.13
CA VAL A 47 -22.50 -16.91 23.53
C VAL A 47 -22.85 -17.85 24.67
N GLU A 48 -22.49 -17.44 25.89
CA GLU A 48 -23.08 -18.01 27.09
C GLU A 48 -24.58 -17.84 26.88
N GLU A 49 -25.25 -18.97 26.56
CA GLU A 49 -26.69 -19.06 26.51
C GLU A 49 -27.20 -18.45 27.81
N LEU A 50 -27.81 -17.27 27.71
CA LEU A 50 -28.62 -16.72 28.79
C LEU A 50 -29.68 -17.77 29.11
N GLU A 51 -29.42 -18.56 30.15
CA GLU A 51 -30.39 -19.53 30.66
C GLU A 51 -31.66 -18.75 30.97
N THR A 52 -32.70 -19.02 30.18
CA THR A 52 -34.04 -18.53 30.47
C THR A 52 -34.43 -19.09 31.84
N PRO A 53 -34.78 -18.25 32.84
CA PRO A 53 -35.15 -18.77 34.14
C PRO A 53 -36.43 -19.59 33.98
N GLU A 54 -36.39 -20.84 34.44
CA GLU A 54 -37.56 -21.72 34.53
C GLU A 54 -38.71 -21.01 35.25
N GLU A 55 -39.93 -21.13 34.72
CA GLU A 55 -41.14 -20.64 35.35
C GLU A 55 -41.36 -21.33 36.71
N ALA A 56 -41.06 -20.63 37.80
CA ALA A 56 -41.47 -21.05 39.14
C ALA A 56 -42.93 -20.64 39.39
N PRO A 57 -43.75 -21.51 40.02
CA PRO A 57 -45.18 -21.29 40.17
C PRO A 57 -45.47 -20.17 41.18
N VAL A 58 -46.47 -19.37 40.81
CA VAL A 58 -47.03 -18.24 41.57
C VAL A 58 -47.42 -18.67 42.98
N THR A 59 -46.85 -18.03 44.01
CA THR A 59 -47.44 -18.03 45.36
C THR A 59 -47.60 -16.59 45.83
N ASN A 60 -48.81 -16.26 46.30
CA ASN A 60 -49.24 -14.92 46.69
C ASN A 60 -48.66 -14.53 48.06
N GLY A 61 -48.08 -13.34 48.16
CA GLY A 61 -47.71 -12.73 49.45
C GLY A 61 -46.89 -11.44 49.30
N GLU A 62 -47.60 -10.32 49.38
CA GLU A 62 -47.23 -8.92 49.66
C GLU A 62 -45.76 -8.49 49.98
N GLU A 63 -45.45 -7.30 49.44
CA GLU A 63 -44.50 -6.24 49.88
C GLU A 63 -43.05 -6.15 49.34
N GLN A 64 -42.87 -5.05 48.57
CA GLN A 64 -41.74 -4.10 48.54
C GLN A 64 -40.36 -4.55 48.06
N SER A 65 -40.02 -4.15 46.83
CA SER A 65 -38.86 -3.30 46.49
C SER A 65 -38.79 -3.18 44.96
N GLY A 66 -38.59 -1.96 44.45
CA GLY A 66 -38.51 -1.71 43.00
C GLY A 66 -37.30 -2.42 42.39
N PRO A 67 -37.38 -2.94 41.15
CA PRO A 67 -36.20 -3.49 40.51
C PRO A 67 -35.27 -2.31 40.17
N GLU A 68 -34.06 -2.34 40.74
CA GLU A 68 -32.94 -1.58 40.21
C GLU A 68 -32.84 -1.90 38.72
N GLU A 69 -32.84 -0.86 37.89
CA GLU A 69 -32.61 -0.98 36.45
C GLU A 69 -31.26 -1.67 36.27
N ALA A 70 -31.28 -2.96 35.95
CA ALA A 70 -30.08 -3.67 35.54
C ALA A 70 -29.54 -2.94 34.30
N GLU A 71 -28.39 -2.28 34.46
CA GLU A 71 -27.66 -1.64 33.37
C GLU A 71 -27.53 -2.66 32.23
N ALA A 72 -28.04 -2.28 31.06
CA ALA A 72 -27.90 -3.10 29.86
C ALA A 72 -26.41 -3.45 29.69
N PRO A 73 -26.07 -4.71 29.36
CA PRO A 73 -24.69 -5.11 29.18
C PRO A 73 -24.01 -4.16 28.20
N GLU A 74 -22.87 -3.60 28.59
CA GLU A 74 -22.14 -2.68 27.72
C GLU A 74 -21.88 -3.38 26.38
N PRO A 75 -22.09 -2.69 25.25
CA PRO A 75 -21.87 -3.28 23.94
C PRO A 75 -20.43 -3.82 23.84
N PRO A 76 -20.19 -4.95 23.16
CA PRO A 76 -18.86 -5.53 23.04
C PRO A 76 -17.91 -4.50 22.44
N LYS A 77 -16.92 -4.08 23.23
CA LYS A 77 -15.87 -3.16 22.79
C LYS A 77 -14.87 -3.97 21.97
N GLY A 78 -14.56 -3.51 20.76
CA GLY A 78 -13.55 -4.14 19.90
C GLY A 78 -12.17 -4.17 20.56
N PRO A 79 -11.18 -4.86 19.96
CA PRO A 79 -9.85 -4.97 20.55
C PRO A 79 -9.23 -3.58 20.81
N PRO A 80 -8.45 -3.39 21.88
CA PRO A 80 -7.76 -2.13 22.12
C PRO A 80 -6.63 -1.93 21.10
N CYS A 81 -6.26 -0.67 20.90
CA CYS A 81 -5.08 -0.31 20.12
C CYS A 81 -3.80 -0.71 20.88
N ASN A 82 -2.94 -1.50 20.24
CA ASN A 82 -1.65 -1.96 20.77
C ASN A 82 -0.66 -0.83 21.11
N SER A 83 -0.91 0.39 20.61
CA SER A 83 -0.04 1.56 20.85
C SER A 83 -0.58 2.52 21.91
N CYS A 84 -1.89 2.78 21.96
CA CYS A 84 -2.47 3.80 22.84
C CYS A 84 -3.62 3.31 23.73
N GLY A 85 -4.03 2.05 23.60
CA GLY A 85 -5.13 1.46 24.39
C GLY A 85 -6.53 1.94 24.01
N SER A 86 -6.67 2.83 23.03
CA SER A 86 -7.99 3.25 22.53
C SER A 86 -8.73 2.11 21.85
N HIS A 87 -10.05 2.08 22.01
CA HIS A 87 -10.94 1.14 21.34
C HIS A 87 -11.55 1.74 20.05
N ASN A 88 -11.16 2.98 19.70
CA ASN A 88 -11.63 3.70 18.52
C ASN A 88 -10.80 3.30 17.29
N LEU A 89 -11.05 2.08 16.81
CA LEU A 89 -10.39 1.49 15.65
C LEU A 89 -11.33 1.55 14.44
N ASP A 90 -10.85 2.10 13.33
CA ASP A 90 -11.50 1.96 12.03
C ASP A 90 -10.93 0.72 11.34
N LEU A 91 -11.80 -0.13 10.79
CA LEU A 91 -11.39 -1.20 9.92
C LEU A 91 -10.93 -0.59 8.58
N ILE A 92 -9.63 -0.56 8.33
CA ILE A 92 -9.10 -0.18 7.02
C ILE A 92 -9.07 -1.46 6.19
N GLU A 93 -10.26 -1.81 5.72
CA GLU A 93 -10.48 -3.09 5.07
C GLU A 93 -9.90 -3.09 3.66
N GLN A 94 -9.86 -1.95 2.96
CA GLN A 94 -9.57 -1.97 1.52
C GLN A 94 -8.72 -0.78 1.08
N ILE A 95 -7.53 -1.11 0.59
CA ILE A 95 -6.84 -0.32 -0.43
C ILE A 95 -7.89 0.05 -1.50
N GLN A 96 -8.03 1.34 -1.82
CA GLN A 96 -8.97 1.78 -2.86
C GLN A 96 -8.70 1.05 -4.18
N TYR A 97 -9.73 0.89 -5.01
CA TYR A 97 -9.64 0.18 -6.28
C TYR A 97 -8.50 0.72 -7.17
N GLU A 98 -8.33 2.04 -7.23
CA GLU A 98 -7.31 2.72 -8.02
C GLU A 98 -5.89 2.42 -7.51
N HIS A 99 -5.70 2.35 -6.20
CA HIS A 99 -4.41 1.99 -5.60
C HIS A 99 -4.05 0.53 -5.90
N ARG A 100 -5.04 -0.37 -5.89
CA ARG A 100 -4.83 -1.78 -6.27
C ARG A 100 -4.44 -1.90 -7.74
N LEU A 101 -5.15 -1.19 -8.63
CA LEU A 101 -4.80 -1.13 -10.05
C LEU A 101 -3.40 -0.55 -10.28
N ALA A 102 -3.03 0.51 -9.56
CA ALA A 102 -1.70 1.10 -9.67
C ALA A 102 -0.60 0.12 -9.21
N LEU A 103 -0.81 -0.57 -8.08
CA LEU A 103 0.11 -1.59 -7.61
C LEU A 103 0.25 -2.75 -8.61
N ASP A 104 -0.86 -3.24 -9.16
CA ASP A 104 -0.85 -4.30 -10.17
C ASP A 104 -0.13 -3.85 -11.45
N HIS A 105 -0.40 -2.64 -11.93
CA HIS A 105 0.27 -2.06 -13.09
C HIS A 105 1.79 -2.02 -12.90
N VAL A 106 2.24 -1.50 -11.75
CA VAL A 106 3.65 -1.39 -11.44
C VAL A 106 4.29 -2.78 -11.31
N ARG A 107 3.63 -3.75 -10.68
CA ARG A 107 4.11 -5.14 -10.60
C ARG A 107 4.30 -5.80 -11.97
N HIS A 108 3.39 -5.56 -12.91
CA HIS A 108 3.46 -6.16 -14.24
C HIS A 108 4.48 -5.50 -15.17
N LEU A 109 4.70 -4.19 -15.02
CA LEU A 109 5.60 -3.44 -15.89
C LEU A 109 7.03 -3.36 -15.38
N THR A 110 7.23 -3.44 -14.06
CA THR A 110 8.57 -3.37 -13.48
C THR A 110 9.38 -4.61 -13.88
N ARG A 111 10.44 -4.40 -14.66
CA ARG A 111 11.33 -5.46 -15.14
C ARG A 111 12.68 -5.50 -14.42
N VAL A 112 13.01 -4.45 -13.69
CA VAL A 112 14.28 -4.26 -12.99
C VAL A 112 14.04 -3.91 -11.53
N THR A 113 15.04 -4.17 -10.67
CA THR A 113 15.00 -3.76 -9.26
C THR A 113 15.17 -2.24 -9.13
N SER A 114 14.93 -1.70 -7.92
CA SER A 114 15.20 -0.28 -7.63
C SER A 114 16.67 0.06 -7.89
N GLU A 115 17.59 -0.77 -7.43
CA GLU A 115 19.03 -0.58 -7.58
C GLU A 115 19.46 -0.56 -9.05
N GLN A 116 18.92 -1.48 -9.86
CA GLN A 116 19.19 -1.51 -11.31
C GLN A 116 18.64 -0.26 -12.00
N ALA A 117 17.42 0.17 -11.66
CA ALA A 117 16.81 1.37 -12.23
C ALA A 117 17.60 2.64 -11.88
N GLU A 118 18.03 2.79 -10.62
CA GLU A 118 18.87 3.90 -10.16
C GLU A 118 20.24 3.89 -10.85
N GLY A 119 20.84 2.71 -11.04
CA GLY A 119 22.08 2.55 -11.80
C GLY A 119 21.96 3.04 -13.25
N ILE A 120 20.89 2.62 -13.95
CA ILE A 120 20.60 3.07 -15.32
C ILE A 120 20.46 4.60 -15.34
N MET A 121 19.66 5.17 -14.44
CA MET A 121 19.44 6.62 -14.39
C MET A 121 20.75 7.38 -14.17
N GLN A 122 21.61 6.90 -13.27
CA GLN A 122 22.92 7.50 -13.02
C GLN A 122 23.83 7.42 -14.25
N ALA A 123 23.83 6.29 -14.96
CA ALA A 123 24.66 6.09 -16.15
C ALA A 123 24.25 7.00 -17.31
N VAL A 124 22.94 7.24 -17.51
CA VAL A 124 22.43 8.06 -18.62
C VAL A 124 22.31 9.55 -18.29
N GLY A 125 22.24 9.94 -17.01
CA GLY A 125 22.03 11.34 -16.59
C GLY A 125 23.18 12.31 -16.93
N GLY A 126 24.33 11.79 -17.41
CA GLY A 126 25.44 12.61 -17.91
C GLY A 126 25.39 12.91 -19.42
N LEU A 127 24.40 12.37 -20.12
CA LEU A 127 24.26 12.56 -21.57
C LEU A 127 23.64 13.92 -21.89
N GLU A 128 24.00 14.49 -23.04
CA GLU A 128 23.63 15.86 -23.43
C GLU A 128 22.11 16.08 -23.45
N HIS A 129 21.36 15.09 -23.93
CA HIS A 129 19.92 15.21 -24.16
C HIS A 129 19.06 14.46 -23.13
N VAL A 130 19.65 13.93 -22.06
CA VAL A 130 18.95 13.11 -21.08
C VAL A 130 18.83 13.88 -19.77
N ASP A 131 17.63 14.36 -19.48
CA ASP A 131 17.27 14.89 -18.16
C ASP A 131 16.75 13.78 -17.23
N ASP A 132 16.42 14.12 -15.98
CA ASP A 132 15.90 13.18 -15.00
C ASP A 132 14.62 12.47 -15.49
N PHE A 133 13.79 13.15 -16.29
CA PHE A 133 12.56 12.60 -16.84
C PHE A 133 12.83 11.51 -17.87
N TYR A 134 13.74 11.76 -18.82
CA TYR A 134 14.17 10.74 -19.77
C TYR A 134 14.95 9.63 -19.11
N ALA A 135 15.77 9.93 -18.09
CA ALA A 135 16.49 8.90 -17.34
C ALA A 135 15.52 7.90 -16.71
N ALA A 136 14.48 8.37 -16.01
CA ALA A 136 13.45 7.50 -15.44
C ALA A 136 12.72 6.70 -16.54
N LYS A 137 12.39 7.35 -17.66
CA LYS A 137 11.69 6.72 -18.78
C LYS A 137 12.53 5.65 -19.49
N ILE A 138 13.83 5.85 -19.61
CA ILE A 138 14.78 4.86 -20.12
C ILE A 138 14.84 3.66 -19.18
N ALA A 139 14.92 3.90 -17.86
CA ALA A 139 14.92 2.84 -16.85
C ALA A 139 13.61 2.02 -16.83
N ASP A 140 12.48 2.63 -17.19
CA ASP A 140 11.19 1.94 -17.27
C ASP A 140 10.99 1.15 -18.55
N ILE A 141 11.44 1.69 -19.70
CA ILE A 141 11.23 1.09 -21.02
C ILE A 141 12.29 0.04 -21.34
N LEU A 142 13.52 0.23 -20.85
CA LEU A 142 14.69 -0.63 -21.09
C LEU A 142 14.93 -0.86 -22.61
N PRO A 143 15.21 0.22 -23.38
CA PRO A 143 15.42 0.11 -24.82
C PRO A 143 16.63 -0.78 -25.17
N THR A 144 16.43 -1.74 -26.06
CA THR A 144 17.49 -2.67 -26.52
C THR A 144 17.91 -2.41 -27.97
N HIS A 145 17.09 -1.67 -28.72
CA HIS A 145 17.37 -1.30 -30.11
C HIS A 145 17.37 0.22 -30.32
N PRO A 146 18.13 0.72 -31.32
CA PRO A 146 18.17 2.14 -31.65
C PRO A 146 16.79 2.77 -31.94
N ASN A 147 15.85 1.98 -32.47
CA ASN A 147 14.50 2.45 -32.74
C ASN A 147 13.67 2.67 -31.47
N ASP A 148 13.94 1.90 -30.41
CA ASP A 148 13.27 2.08 -29.11
C ASP A 148 13.72 3.40 -28.50
N VAL A 149 15.03 3.68 -28.52
CA VAL A 149 15.58 4.96 -28.08
C VAL A 149 14.96 6.11 -28.87
N ARG A 150 14.92 6.02 -30.21
CA ARG A 150 14.27 7.05 -31.03
C ARG A 150 12.79 7.24 -30.70
N ALA A 151 12.08 6.17 -30.34
CA ALA A 151 10.67 6.26 -29.95
C ALA A 151 10.47 7.02 -28.62
N ILE A 152 11.40 6.90 -27.67
CA ILE A 152 11.37 7.64 -26.39
C ILE A 152 11.41 9.15 -26.63
N PHE A 153 12.28 9.60 -27.56
CA PHE A 153 12.52 11.00 -27.87
C PHE A 153 11.72 11.52 -29.08
N ALA A 154 10.74 10.76 -29.59
CA ALA A 154 10.07 11.08 -30.86
C ALA A 154 9.28 12.41 -30.85
N ARG A 155 8.97 12.95 -29.68
CA ARG A 155 8.27 14.24 -29.52
C ARG A 155 9.22 15.43 -29.37
N GLU A 156 10.52 15.18 -29.33
CA GLU A 156 11.52 16.22 -29.14
C GLU A 156 11.88 16.96 -30.43
N ARG A 157 12.39 18.18 -30.26
CA ARG A 157 12.83 19.05 -31.36
C ARG A 157 14.29 18.85 -31.75
N PHE A 158 14.93 17.82 -31.19
CA PHE A 158 16.30 17.43 -31.49
C PHE A 158 16.35 15.96 -31.93
N SER A 159 17.49 15.55 -32.46
CA SER A 159 17.77 14.16 -32.82
C SER A 159 19.01 13.68 -32.08
N LEU A 160 18.91 12.51 -31.46
CA LEU A 160 20.05 11.88 -30.80
C LEU A 160 21.10 11.42 -31.82
N GLY A 161 22.37 11.63 -31.47
CA GLY A 161 23.50 11.09 -32.21
C GLY A 161 23.61 9.57 -32.07
N GLN A 162 24.28 8.90 -33.02
CA GLN A 162 24.45 7.44 -32.96
C GLN A 162 25.26 7.00 -31.72
N GLU A 163 26.23 7.80 -31.31
CA GLU A 163 27.05 7.55 -30.12
C GLU A 163 26.21 7.60 -28.84
N GLU A 164 25.36 8.62 -28.69
CA GLU A 164 24.46 8.79 -27.54
C GLU A 164 23.41 7.68 -27.48
N ILE A 165 22.83 7.30 -28.63
CA ILE A 165 21.92 6.15 -28.71
C ILE A 165 22.60 4.86 -28.24
N ASN A 166 23.83 4.62 -28.69
CA ASN A 166 24.58 3.43 -28.29
C ASN A 166 24.93 3.47 -26.79
N ALA A 167 25.26 4.64 -26.24
CA ALA A 167 25.54 4.82 -24.82
C ALA A 167 24.31 4.48 -23.96
N ILE A 168 23.12 4.92 -24.36
CA ILE A 168 21.86 4.59 -23.67
C ILE A 168 21.63 3.07 -23.65
N ILE A 169 21.77 2.41 -24.80
CA ILE A 169 21.57 0.95 -24.89
C ILE A 169 22.60 0.20 -24.05
N ALA A 170 23.86 0.62 -24.09
CA ALA A 170 24.93 0.01 -23.30
C ALA A 170 24.68 0.15 -21.79
N ALA A 171 24.26 1.33 -21.32
CA ALA A 171 23.89 1.54 -19.92
C ALA A 171 22.76 0.62 -19.47
N VAL A 172 21.72 0.45 -20.30
CA VAL A 172 20.61 -0.47 -20.00
C VAL A 172 21.11 -1.92 -19.93
N GLN A 173 21.94 -2.36 -20.88
CA GLN A 173 22.49 -3.73 -20.90
C GLN A 173 23.33 -4.02 -19.65
N GLU A 174 24.24 -3.11 -19.29
CA GLU A 174 25.13 -3.25 -18.13
C GLU A 174 24.38 -3.49 -16.82
N HIS A 175 23.22 -2.85 -16.63
CA HIS A 175 22.44 -2.93 -15.40
C HIS A 175 21.32 -3.99 -15.43
N THR A 176 21.04 -4.61 -16.58
CA THR A 176 19.96 -5.62 -16.72
C THR A 176 20.47 -7.06 -16.86
N GLU A 177 21.70 -7.26 -17.34
CA GLU A 177 22.29 -8.59 -17.57
C GLU A 177 23.09 -9.15 -16.37
N ALA A 178 23.01 -8.51 -15.19
CA ALA A 178 23.67 -8.93 -13.95
C ALA A 178 22.86 -9.92 -13.11
#